data_AF-J2VZS4-F1
#
_entry.id   AF-J2VZS4-F1
#
_cell.length_a   1.000
_cell.length_b   1.000
_cell.length_c   1.000
_cell.angle_alpha   90.00
_cell.angle_beta   90.00
_cell.angle_gamma   90.00
#
_symmetry.space_group_name_H-M   'P 1'
#
loop_
_entity.id
_entity.type
_entity.pdbx_description
1 polymer ?
#
loop_
_entity_poly.entity_id
_entity_poly.type
_entity_poly.pdbx_seq_one_letter_code
_entity_poly.pdbx_strand_id
1 'polypeptide(L)'
;MQQHLTRIEQANLIAGHAVSYATAYLDGRHNAQQLGDNADRLFLDLLVVETPETSTFLIPVQLLVITMMRTAKCARDLSQWPSREDRWQSVIASLVELVTHESRHLTKDRA
;
A
#
# COMPACT_ATOMS: atom_id res chain seq x y z
N MET A 1 -13.79 -9.27 25.83
CA MET A 1 -12.54 -8.52 26.03
C MET A 1 -11.99 -8.23 24.63
N GLN A 2 -12.24 -7.04 24.08
CA GLN A 2 -11.67 -6.67 22.77
C GLN A 2 -10.19 -6.37 22.98
N GLN A 3 -9.31 -7.23 22.47
CA GLN A 3 -7.88 -6.94 22.46
C GLN A 3 -7.64 -5.81 21.47
N HIS A 4 -7.26 -4.64 21.98
CA HIS A 4 -6.87 -3.51 21.14
C HIS A 4 -5.46 -3.78 20.61
N LEU A 5 -5.31 -3.75 19.28
CA LEU A 5 -4.01 -3.82 18.61
C LEU A 5 -3.14 -2.63 19.06
N THR A 6 -1.86 -2.88 19.30
CA THR A 6 -0.85 -1.82 19.46
C THR A 6 -0.71 -1.01 18.16
N ARG A 7 -0.18 0.22 18.24
CA ARG A 7 0.03 1.07 17.05
C ARG A 7 0.91 0.42 15.98
N ILE A 8 1.94 -0.31 16.41
CA ILE A 8 2.83 -1.06 15.52
C ILE A 8 2.08 -2.21 14.84
N GLU A 9 1.22 -2.94 15.56
CA GLU A 9 0.40 -4.01 14.96
C GLU A 9 -0.63 -3.45 13.98
N GLN A 10 -1.23 -2.29 14.29
CA GLN A 10 -2.10 -1.57 13.36
C GLN A 10 -1.35 -1.15 12.09
N ALA A 11 -0.14 -0.58 12.23
CA ALA A 11 0.70 -0.20 11.10
C ALA A 11 1.06 -1.42 10.24
N ASN A 12 1.43 -2.53 10.86
CA ASN A 12 1.76 -3.77 10.16
C ASN A 12 0.54 -4.39 9.45
N LEU A 13 -0.65 -4.30 10.06
CA LEU A 13 -1.90 -4.74 9.45
C LEU A 13 -2.24 -3.89 8.20
N ILE A 14 -2.08 -2.56 8.29
CA ILE A 14 -2.25 -1.65 7.15
C ILE A 14 -1.26 -2.00 6.03
N ALA A 15 0.02 -2.25 6.37
CA ALA A 15 1.03 -2.68 5.40
C ALA A 15 0.62 -3.98 4.69
N GLY A 16 0.09 -4.97 5.43
CA GLY A 16 -0.43 -6.21 4.87
C GLY A 16 -1.61 -6.00 3.92
N HIS A 17 -2.56 -5.12 4.27
CA HIS A 17 -3.66 -4.76 3.38
C HIS A 17 -3.17 -4.05 2.11
N ALA A 18 -2.25 -3.09 2.23
CA ALA A 18 -1.67 -2.38 1.10
C ALA A 18 -1.00 -3.35 0.10
N VAL A 19 -0.17 -4.26 0.60
CA VAL A 19 0.45 -5.31 -0.22
C VAL A 19 -0.61 -6.20 -0.87
N SER A 20 -1.59 -6.69 -0.11
CA SER A 20 -2.64 -7.58 -0.63
C SER A 20 -3.43 -6.94 -1.77
N TYR A 21 -3.84 -5.68 -1.64
CA TYR A 21 -4.61 -4.98 -2.67
C TYR A 21 -3.76 -4.64 -3.91
N ALA A 22 -2.50 -4.23 -3.70
CA ALA A 22 -1.56 -3.99 -4.77
C ALA A 22 -1.28 -5.26 -5.58
N THR A 23 -0.97 -6.38 -4.92
CA THR A 23 -0.76 -7.68 -5.57
C THR A 23 -2.02 -8.15 -6.30
N ALA A 24 -3.20 -7.98 -5.72
CA ALA A 24 -4.45 -8.34 -6.40
C ALA A 24 -4.66 -7.57 -7.72
N TYR A 25 -4.24 -6.31 -7.78
CA TYR A 25 -4.26 -5.55 -9.04
C TYR A 25 -3.20 -6.02 -10.04
N LEU A 26 -1.96 -6.26 -9.59
CA LEU A 26 -0.89 -6.79 -10.45
C LEU A 26 -1.23 -8.17 -11.04
N ASP A 27 -1.94 -9.01 -10.28
CA ASP A 27 -2.43 -10.32 -10.73
C ASP A 27 -3.66 -10.23 -11.68
N GLY A 28 -4.20 -9.03 -11.90
CA GLY A 28 -5.43 -8.82 -12.69
C GLY A 28 -6.73 -9.22 -11.97
N ARG A 29 -6.69 -9.50 -10.66
CA ARG A 29 -7.88 -9.81 -9.85
C ARG A 29 -8.67 -8.56 -9.46
N HIS A 30 -8.00 -7.42 -9.35
CA HIS A 30 -8.63 -6.11 -9.17
C HIS A 30 -8.46 -5.25 -10.43
N ASN A 31 -9.49 -4.49 -10.78
CA ASN A 31 -9.40 -3.45 -11.79
C ASN A 31 -8.89 -2.12 -11.20
N ALA A 32 -8.63 -1.14 -12.07
CA ALA A 32 -8.14 0.17 -11.68
C ALA A 32 -9.06 0.93 -10.71
N GLN A 33 -10.39 0.75 -10.81
CA GLN A 33 -11.33 1.39 -9.88
C GLN A 33 -11.18 0.81 -8.48
N GLN A 34 -11.19 -0.53 -8.36
CA GLN A 34 -10.99 -1.23 -7.09
C GLN A 34 -9.62 -0.92 -6.48
N LEU A 35 -8.58 -0.74 -7.30
CA LEU A 35 -7.27 -0.30 -6.82
C LEU A 35 -7.36 1.08 -6.16
N GLY A 36 -8.03 2.04 -6.81
CA GLY A 36 -8.23 3.39 -6.31
C GLY A 36 -9.05 3.42 -5.01
N ASP A 37 -10.21 2.74 -4.99
CA ASP A 37 -11.10 2.72 -3.82
C ASP A 37 -10.41 2.14 -2.58
N ASN A 38 -9.64 1.05 -2.78
CA ASN A 38 -8.84 0.46 -1.71
C ASN A 38 -7.71 1.39 -1.23
N ALA A 39 -7.06 2.11 -2.15
CA ALA A 39 -6.02 3.05 -1.80
C ALA A 39 -6.58 4.26 -1.01
N ASP A 40 -7.73 4.80 -1.42
CA ASP A 40 -8.41 5.89 -0.70
C ASP A 40 -8.76 5.49 0.74
N ARG A 41 -9.28 4.28 0.92
CA ARG A 41 -9.54 3.73 2.27
C ARG A 41 -8.26 3.63 3.10
N LEU A 42 -7.18 3.05 2.54
CA LEU A 42 -5.91 2.90 3.24
C LEU A 42 -5.27 4.24 3.60
N PHE A 43 -5.42 5.26 2.76
CA PHE A 43 -4.90 6.59 3.05
C PHE A 43 -5.57 7.20 4.28
N LEU A 44 -6.87 7.04 4.44
CA LEU A 44 -7.58 7.45 5.65
C LEU A 44 -7.10 6.67 6.88
N ASP A 45 -6.90 5.36 6.76
CA ASP A 45 -6.39 4.52 7.85
C ASP A 45 -4.96 4.96 8.27
N LEU A 46 -4.11 5.32 7.31
CA LEU A 46 -2.75 5.80 7.55
C LEU A 46 -2.73 7.10 8.36
N LEU A 47 -3.61 8.07 8.05
CA LEU A 47 -3.71 9.34 8.79
C LEU A 47 -4.07 9.15 10.27
N VAL A 48 -4.72 8.05 10.62
CA VAL A 48 -5.16 7.74 12.00
C VAL A 48 -4.09 6.98 12.80
N VAL A 49 -3.23 6.22 12.11
CA VAL A 49 -2.22 5.35 12.74
C VAL A 49 -0.84 6.00 12.78
N GLU A 50 -0.58 7.02 11.96
CA GLU A 50 0.70 7.71 11.93
C GLU A 50 1.05 8.35 13.29
N THR A 51 2.08 7.81 13.94
CA THR A 51 2.73 8.39 15.12
C THR A 51 4.23 8.52 14.86
N PRO A 52 4.99 9.30 15.66
CA PRO A 52 6.44 9.41 15.51
C PRO A 52 7.14 8.04 15.49
N GLU A 53 6.67 7.08 16.28
CA GLU A 53 7.23 5.74 16.42
C GLU A 53 7.02 4.85 15.19
N THR A 54 5.95 5.06 14.42
CA THR A 54 5.65 4.27 13.21
C THR A 54 6.01 5.00 11.91
N SER A 55 6.37 6.28 11.99
CA SER A 55 6.55 7.17 10.83
C SER A 55 7.51 6.60 9.79
N THR A 56 8.73 6.22 10.19
CA THR A 56 9.75 5.67 9.26
C THR A 56 9.27 4.40 8.57
N PHE A 57 8.60 3.50 9.30
CA PHE A 57 8.06 2.25 8.76
C PHE A 57 6.89 2.49 7.79
N LEU A 58 6.07 3.51 8.05
CA LEU A 58 4.90 3.82 7.23
C LEU A 58 5.25 4.54 5.93
N ILE A 59 6.42 5.15 5.79
CA ILE A 59 6.83 5.86 4.56
C ILE A 59 6.69 4.97 3.31
N PRO A 60 7.25 3.75 3.25
CA PRO A 60 7.04 2.84 2.12
C PRO A 60 5.57 2.50 1.86
N VAL A 61 4.76 2.37 2.91
CA VAL A 61 3.32 2.07 2.81
C VAL A 61 2.56 3.26 2.22
N GLN A 62 2.87 4.48 2.67
CA GLN A 62 2.32 5.72 2.13
C GLN A 62 2.69 5.88 0.64
N LEU A 63 3.95 5.62 0.27
CA LEU A 63 4.39 5.64 -1.12
C LEU A 63 3.65 4.62 -1.98
N LEU A 64 3.44 3.40 -1.46
CA LEU A 64 2.64 2.38 -2.15
C LEU A 64 1.21 2.86 -2.39
N VAL A 65 0.53 3.34 -1.34
CA VAL A 65 -0.85 3.83 -1.43
C VAL A 65 -0.98 5.00 -2.42
N ILE A 66 -0.08 5.97 -2.39
CA ILE A 66 -0.06 7.09 -3.36
C ILE A 66 0.13 6.56 -4.79
N THR A 67 1.02 5.58 -4.96
CA THR A 67 1.28 4.96 -6.27
C THR A 67 0.05 4.23 -6.78
N MET A 68 -0.67 3.49 -5.92
CA MET A 68 -1.94 2.83 -6.26
C MET A 68 -2.98 3.85 -6.76
N MET A 69 -3.16 4.98 -6.05
CA MET A 69 -4.07 6.06 -6.48
C MET A 69 -3.69 6.65 -7.84
N ARG A 70 -2.38 6.89 -8.06
CA ARG A 70 -1.87 7.44 -9.33
C ARG A 70 -2.08 6.45 -10.48
N THR A 71 -1.83 5.18 -10.23
CA THR A 71 -2.03 4.10 -11.20
C THR A 71 -3.49 3.99 -11.58
N ALA A 72 -4.39 3.94 -10.60
CA ALA A 72 -5.83 3.91 -10.80
C ALA A 72 -6.32 5.10 -11.64
N LYS A 73 -5.79 6.30 -11.38
CA LYS A 73 -6.10 7.49 -12.17
C LYS A 73 -5.59 7.37 -13.61
N CYS A 74 -4.33 6.97 -13.80
CA CYS A 74 -3.75 6.84 -15.14
C CYS A 74 -4.44 5.77 -16.00
N ALA A 75 -4.83 4.63 -15.40
CA ALA A 75 -5.52 3.55 -16.11
C ALA A 75 -6.95 3.93 -16.54
N ARG A 76 -7.57 4.95 -15.94
CA ARG A 76 -8.85 5.50 -16.42
C ARG A 76 -8.68 6.47 -17.61
N ASP A 77 -7.50 7.08 -17.73
CA ASP A 77 -7.14 8.06 -18.78
C ASP A 77 -6.27 7.43 -19.89
N LEU A 78 -6.53 6.15 -20.24
CA LEU A 78 -5.76 5.34 -21.21
C LEU A 78 -5.65 5.95 -22.62
N SER A 79 -6.50 6.93 -22.95
CA SER A 79 -6.49 7.60 -24.26
C SER A 79 -5.20 8.36 -24.55
N GLN A 80 -4.34 8.57 -23.56
CA GLN A 80 -3.14 9.38 -23.74
C GLN A 80 -1.83 8.56 -23.82
N TRP A 81 -1.60 7.53 -22.99
CA TRP A 81 -0.28 6.84 -22.95
C TRP A 81 -0.32 5.42 -22.31
N PRO A 82 -0.51 4.32 -23.08
CA PRO A 82 -0.55 2.95 -22.54
C PRO A 82 0.73 2.56 -21.77
N SER A 83 1.89 3.01 -22.24
CA SER A 83 3.20 2.74 -21.61
C SER A 83 3.40 3.40 -20.24
N ARG A 84 2.49 4.26 -19.79
CA ARG A 84 2.52 4.81 -18.43
C ARG A 84 1.96 3.83 -17.40
N GLU A 85 0.96 3.02 -17.78
CA GLU A 85 0.38 2.06 -16.85
C GLU A 85 1.40 0.97 -16.48
N ASP A 86 2.09 0.40 -17.46
CA ASP A 86 3.15 -0.61 -17.24
C ASP A 86 4.26 -0.09 -16.32
N ARG A 87 4.67 1.17 -16.49
CA ARG A 87 5.68 1.81 -15.62
C ARG A 87 5.18 1.91 -14.19
N TRP A 88 3.93 2.29 -14.00
CA TRP A 88 3.34 2.39 -12.67
C TRP A 88 3.14 1.02 -12.01
N GLN A 89 2.75 -0.01 -12.77
CA GLN A 89 2.70 -1.39 -12.29
C GLN A 89 4.07 -1.87 -11.81
N SER A 90 5.15 -1.56 -12.55
CA SER A 90 6.52 -1.86 -12.12
C SER A 90 6.88 -1.14 -10.80
N VAL A 91 6.49 0.12 -10.63
CA VAL A 91 6.70 0.85 -9.37
C VAL A 91 5.91 0.22 -8.22
N ILE A 92 4.65 -0.17 -8.45
CA ILE A 92 3.84 -0.90 -7.45
C ILE A 92 4.54 -2.19 -7.03
N ALA A 93 5.03 -2.99 -7.98
CA ALA A 93 5.72 -4.24 -7.68
C ALA A 93 6.95 -4.03 -6.77
N SER A 94 7.81 -3.05 -7.11
CA SER A 94 8.98 -2.71 -6.28
C SER A 94 8.60 -2.22 -4.88
N LEU A 95 7.52 -1.46 -4.75
CA LEU A 95 7.04 -0.97 -3.46
C LEU A 95 6.40 -2.09 -2.61
N VAL A 96 5.73 -3.06 -3.24
CA VAL A 96 5.23 -4.27 -2.56
C VAL A 96 6.38 -5.04 -1.93
N GLU A 97 7.49 -5.22 -2.66
CA GLU A 97 8.68 -5.89 -2.14
C GLU A 97 9.29 -5.12 -0.96
N LEU A 98 9.44 -3.79 -1.09
CA LEU A 98 9.96 -2.94 -0.02
C LEU A 98 9.10 -3.00 1.24
N VAL A 99 7.78 -2.82 1.12
CA VAL A 99 6.85 -2.88 2.27
C VAL A 99 6.90 -4.26 2.93
N THR A 100 6.97 -5.34 2.15
CA THR A 100 7.09 -6.70 2.68
C THR A 100 8.42 -6.90 3.42
N HIS A 101 9.52 -6.34 2.90
CA HIS A 101 10.82 -6.38 3.55
C HIS A 101 10.79 -5.64 4.90
N GLU A 102 10.32 -4.39 4.92
CA GLU A 102 10.23 -3.59 6.14
C GLU A 102 9.32 -4.24 7.20
N SER A 103 8.18 -4.82 6.79
CA SER A 103 7.24 -5.51 7.68
C SER A 103 7.90 -6.71 8.39
N ARG A 104 8.75 -7.45 7.69
CA ARG A 104 9.49 -8.58 8.27
C ARG A 104 10.54 -8.12 9.28
N HIS A 105 11.23 -7.01 9.03
CA HIS A 105 12.21 -6.46 9.99
C HIS A 105 11.53 -5.90 11.24
N LEU A 106 10.40 -5.21 11.09
CA LEU A 106 9.58 -4.74 12.21
C LEU A 106 9.19 -5.87 13.18
N THR A 107 9.00 -7.09 12.66
CA THR A 107 8.65 -8.27 13.46
C THR A 107 9.89 -8.92 14.12
N LYS A 108 11.07 -8.83 13.50
CA LYS A 108 12.32 -9.42 14.00
C LYS A 108 12.92 -8.66 15.17
N ASP A 109 12.83 -7.33 15.18
CA ASP A 109 13.33 -6.49 16.30
C ASP A 109 12.58 -6.72 17.63
N ARG A 110 11.57 -7.60 17.64
CA ARG A 110 10.81 -8.01 18.82
C ARG A 110 11.13 -9.42 19.34
N ALA A 111 11.90 -10.24 18.60
CA ALA A 111 12.25 -11.62 18.98
C ALA A 111 13.63 -11.69 19.64
#